data_AF-A0A0A1SV22-F1
#
_entry.id   AF-A0A0A1SV22-F1
#
_cell.length_a   1.000
_cell.length_b   1.000
_cell.length_c   1.000
_cell.angle_alpha   90.00
_cell.angle_beta   90.00
_cell.angle_gamma   90.00
#
_symmetry.space_group_name_H-M   'P 1'
#
loop_
_entity.id
_entity.type
_entity.pdbx_description
1 polymer ?
#
loop_
_entity_poly.entity_id
_entity_poly.type
_entity_poly.pdbx_seq_one_letter_code
_entity_poly.pdbx_strand_id
1 'polypeptide(L)'
;MLTLFPVADGTPRNCALNSCGSQADTAIIRDADMRGGGGALGKTQGNGKVDPANVISVFMGTSAKNSVPTNKGASGSVGVEDDLSGLRNQRREEHKRQFGQGSGFFNLPGLGALGMGGKKSNFATETIVADTAGEGAKSGLPTSDDSGVVSLVYRQINQDGAGPLTAAIDPSSGGYENEAFQTAKVTQDVPGAGIGGLSLATNTDFAVKVQMPQGMVCTGKVGGAENVCVVRVRNQALAGPFGGAAAFTQSEGARKRAVAYRLKKRYEF
;
A
#
# COMPACT_ATOMS: atom_id res chain seq x y z
N MET A 1 2.57 -0.75 -12.13
CA MET A 1 2.45 -1.15 -10.71
C MET A 1 2.54 0.10 -9.85
N LEU A 2 1.82 0.19 -8.72
CA LEU A 2 1.94 1.37 -7.83
C LEU A 2 3.33 1.45 -7.20
N THR A 3 3.91 2.65 -7.16
CA THR A 3 5.19 2.93 -6.49
C THR A 3 4.96 2.85 -4.99
N LEU A 4 5.20 1.67 -4.40
CA LEU A 4 4.96 1.40 -2.98
C LEU A 4 6.14 1.89 -2.15
N PHE A 5 5.92 2.86 -1.27
CA PHE A 5 6.98 3.56 -0.54
C PHE A 5 7.72 2.79 0.55
N PRO A 6 7.09 1.88 1.32
CA PRO A 6 7.83 1.22 2.38
C PRO A 6 8.65 0.03 1.89
N VAL A 7 8.39 -0.44 0.66
CA VAL A 7 9.03 -1.64 0.08
C VAL A 7 10.52 -1.40 -0.08
N ALA A 8 11.31 -2.37 0.38
CA ALA A 8 12.77 -2.31 0.31
C ALA A 8 13.32 -3.60 -0.29
N ASP A 9 14.20 -3.44 -1.27
CA ASP A 9 14.88 -4.56 -1.91
C ASP A 9 15.77 -5.29 -0.90
N GLY A 10 15.94 -6.60 -1.07
CA GLY A 10 16.65 -7.41 -0.08
C GLY A 10 15.75 -7.95 1.04
N THR A 11 14.48 -7.54 1.12
CA THR A 11 13.54 -8.10 2.11
C THR A 11 13.21 -9.56 1.78
N PRO A 12 13.42 -10.53 2.69
CA PRO A 12 13.07 -11.92 2.45
C PRO A 12 11.58 -12.10 2.17
N ARG A 13 11.22 -12.84 1.12
CA ARG A 13 9.80 -13.10 0.77
C ARG A 13 9.42 -14.58 0.80
N ASN A 14 10.39 -15.46 1.06
CA ASN A 14 10.20 -16.91 1.15
C ASN A 14 9.75 -17.41 2.55
N CYS A 15 9.41 -16.51 3.45
CA CYS A 15 9.01 -16.83 4.81
C CYS A 15 7.94 -15.85 5.32
N ALA A 16 7.07 -16.30 6.23
CA ALA A 16 5.96 -15.50 6.76
C ALA A 16 6.13 -15.14 8.24
N LEU A 17 7.30 -15.44 8.82
CA LEU A 17 7.61 -15.21 10.23
C LEU A 17 8.34 -13.88 10.41
N ASN A 18 8.11 -13.25 11.55
CA ASN A 18 8.79 -12.03 11.94
C ASN A 18 10.31 -12.25 12.05
N SER A 19 10.70 -13.38 12.63
CA SER A 19 12.09 -13.76 12.90
C SER A 19 12.97 -13.86 11.66
N CYS A 20 12.40 -14.12 10.48
CA CYS A 20 13.15 -14.20 9.24
C CYS A 20 13.30 -12.85 8.51
N GLY A 21 12.68 -11.77 9.03
CA GLY A 21 12.78 -10.43 8.48
C GLY A 21 11.86 -10.13 7.29
N SER A 22 10.87 -10.97 6.99
CA SER A 22 9.98 -10.77 5.82
C SER A 22 9.02 -9.58 5.91
N GLN A 23 8.95 -8.97 7.09
CA GLN A 23 8.18 -7.77 7.39
C GLN A 23 9.05 -6.54 7.62
N ALA A 24 10.36 -6.65 7.37
CA ALA A 24 11.27 -5.54 7.64
C ALA A 24 10.86 -4.26 6.90
N ASP A 25 10.23 -4.39 5.74
CA ASP A 25 9.72 -3.29 4.93
C ASP A 25 8.21 -3.00 5.11
N THR A 26 7.59 -3.56 6.16
CA THR A 26 6.23 -3.19 6.56
C THR A 26 6.24 -1.82 7.24
N ALA A 27 5.40 -0.88 6.78
CA ALA A 27 5.31 0.44 7.40
C ALA A 27 4.54 0.37 8.72
N ILE A 28 5.14 0.90 9.77
CA ILE A 28 4.50 1.13 11.06
C ILE A 28 4.02 2.60 11.06
N ILE A 29 2.70 2.80 11.01
CA ILE A 29 2.05 4.10 10.80
C ILE A 29 1.21 4.47 12.04
N ARG A 30 1.90 4.74 13.16
CA ARG A 30 1.27 5.09 14.44
C ARG A 30 0.95 6.58 14.52
N ASP A 31 -0.25 6.91 14.98
CA ASP A 31 -0.65 8.32 15.17
C ASP A 31 0.29 9.08 16.13
N ALA A 32 0.80 8.40 17.15
CA ALA A 32 1.77 8.97 18.08
C ALA A 32 3.10 9.34 17.37
N ASP A 33 3.57 8.47 16.47
CA ASP A 33 4.80 8.73 15.70
C ASP A 33 4.59 9.90 14.73
N MET A 34 3.42 9.98 14.07
CA MET A 34 3.11 11.06 13.15
C MET A 34 3.07 12.41 13.86
N ARG A 35 2.44 12.49 15.04
CA ARG A 35 2.44 13.71 15.88
C ARG A 35 3.84 14.08 16.39
N GLY A 36 4.73 13.11 16.54
CA GLY A 36 6.11 13.30 17.00
C GLY A 36 7.13 13.58 15.90
N GLY A 37 6.71 13.85 14.65
CA GLY A 37 7.62 14.12 13.53
C GLY A 37 8.18 12.89 12.81
N GLY A 38 7.66 11.70 13.11
CA GLY A 38 8.03 10.43 12.48
C GLY A 38 7.71 10.34 10.99
N GLY A 39 6.96 11.31 10.44
CA GLY A 39 6.53 11.37 9.04
C GLY A 39 5.19 10.71 8.80
N ALA A 40 4.40 11.26 7.88
CA ALA A 40 3.04 10.81 7.62
C ALA A 40 2.95 9.40 7.01
N LEU A 41 4.04 8.87 6.46
CA LEU A 41 4.11 7.55 5.84
C LEU A 41 4.66 6.46 6.78
N GLY A 42 5.00 6.85 8.01
CA GLY A 42 5.56 5.94 9.00
C GLY A 42 7.02 5.57 8.76
N LYS A 43 7.43 4.47 9.37
CA LYS A 43 8.79 3.92 9.30
C LYS A 43 8.76 2.40 9.18
N THR A 44 9.80 1.84 8.58
CA THR A 44 10.02 0.40 8.49
C THR A 44 11.20 0.01 9.38
N GLN A 45 11.26 -1.26 9.78
CA GLN A 45 12.42 -1.77 10.55
C GLN A 45 13.64 -1.97 9.66
N GLY A 46 13.42 -2.22 8.38
CA GLY A 46 14.44 -2.51 7.39
C GLY A 46 15.13 -1.27 6.83
N ASN A 47 14.41 -0.16 6.67
CA ASN A 47 14.94 1.02 5.99
C ASN A 47 14.62 2.35 6.72
N GLY A 48 14.07 2.29 7.94
CA GLY A 48 13.82 3.47 8.75
C GLY A 48 12.64 4.30 8.23
N LYS A 49 12.72 5.63 8.37
CA LYS A 49 11.65 6.55 7.95
C LYS A 49 11.38 6.40 6.45
N VAL A 50 10.10 6.29 6.08
CA VAL A 50 9.70 6.21 4.67
C VAL A 50 9.89 7.57 4.00
N ASP A 51 10.73 7.60 2.96
CA ASP A 51 11.04 8.81 2.17
C ASP A 51 10.37 8.73 0.78
N PRO A 52 9.26 9.46 0.56
CA PRO A 52 8.55 9.40 -0.71
C PRO A 52 9.34 10.01 -1.87
N ALA A 53 10.20 11.01 -1.63
CA ALA A 53 10.99 11.58 -2.70
C ALA A 53 11.95 10.56 -3.28
N ASN A 54 12.68 9.83 -2.42
CA ASN A 54 13.64 8.83 -2.86
C ASN A 54 12.99 7.71 -3.70
N VAL A 55 11.87 7.13 -3.23
CA VAL A 55 11.22 6.03 -3.95
C VAL A 55 10.68 6.51 -5.30
N ILE A 56 10.06 7.69 -5.34
CA ILE A 56 9.55 8.27 -6.58
C ILE A 56 10.70 8.59 -7.53
N SER A 57 11.79 9.18 -7.06
CA SER A 57 12.91 9.56 -7.93
C SER A 57 13.67 8.35 -8.48
N VAL A 58 13.72 7.23 -7.75
CA VAL A 58 14.20 5.94 -8.27
C VAL A 58 13.27 5.42 -9.37
N PHE A 59 11.95 5.38 -9.12
CA PHE A 59 10.97 4.94 -10.11
C PHE A 59 10.97 5.83 -11.37
N MET A 60 11.08 7.15 -11.20
CA MET A 60 11.17 8.13 -12.29
C MET A 60 12.53 8.12 -12.99
N GLY A 61 13.53 7.37 -12.50
CA GLY A 61 14.86 7.27 -13.11
C GLY A 61 15.71 8.54 -12.96
N THR A 62 15.32 9.45 -12.05
CA THR A 62 16.02 10.71 -11.79
C THR A 62 17.06 10.59 -10.67
N SER A 63 17.12 9.44 -9.99
CA SER A 63 18.09 9.14 -8.93
C SER A 63 19.29 8.31 -9.39
N ALA A 64 20.39 8.41 -8.65
CA ALA A 64 21.52 7.51 -8.81
C ALA A 64 21.14 6.06 -8.44
N LYS A 65 21.75 5.07 -9.11
CA LYS A 65 21.47 3.63 -8.88
C LYS A 65 21.63 3.17 -7.42
N ASN A 66 22.49 3.83 -6.64
CA ASN A 66 22.71 3.50 -5.22
C ASN A 66 21.60 4.03 -4.28
N SER A 67 20.56 4.68 -4.81
CA SER A 67 19.48 5.28 -4.02
C SER A 67 18.32 4.31 -3.76
N VAL A 68 18.37 3.10 -4.34
CA VAL A 68 17.35 2.06 -4.13
C VAL A 68 17.22 1.77 -2.63
N PRO A 69 16.01 1.95 -2.03
CA PRO A 69 15.69 1.47 -0.70
C PRO A 69 16.07 0.00 -0.54
N THR A 70 16.99 -0.29 0.37
CA THR A 70 17.42 -1.66 0.67
C THR A 70 17.13 -1.99 2.13
N ASN A 71 16.77 -3.24 2.38
CA ASN A 71 16.58 -3.74 3.72
C ASN A 71 17.94 -3.87 4.43
N LYS A 72 18.12 -3.10 5.50
CA LYS A 72 19.30 -3.08 6.39
C LYS A 72 18.99 -3.64 7.78
N GLY A 73 17.76 -4.08 8.02
CA GLY A 73 17.32 -4.62 9.31
C GLY A 73 17.85 -6.04 9.53
N ALA A 74 18.25 -6.35 10.76
CA ALA A 74 18.59 -7.71 11.14
C ALA A 74 17.36 -8.63 11.06
N SER A 75 17.54 -9.86 10.59
CA SER A 75 16.55 -10.94 10.72
C SER A 75 16.17 -11.08 12.20
N GLY A 76 14.95 -10.71 12.57
CA GLY A 76 14.44 -10.76 13.95
C GLY A 76 14.22 -9.44 14.68
N SER A 77 14.35 -8.28 14.04
CA SER A 77 14.06 -6.96 14.66
C SER A 77 12.59 -6.50 14.56
N VAL A 78 11.71 -7.29 13.96
CA VAL A 78 10.30 -6.91 13.78
C VAL A 78 9.48 -7.29 15.01
N GLY A 79 8.41 -6.53 15.30
CA GLY A 79 7.65 -6.57 16.55
C GLY A 79 7.16 -7.96 16.99
N VAL A 80 6.69 -8.04 18.23
CA VAL A 80 6.16 -9.29 18.81
C VAL A 80 4.95 -9.77 18.01
N GLU A 81 4.97 -11.01 17.54
CA GLU A 81 3.80 -11.64 16.89
C GLU A 81 2.66 -11.81 17.91
N ASP A 82 1.42 -11.52 17.51
CA ASP A 82 0.24 -11.79 18.35
C ASP A 82 0.07 -13.32 18.58
N ASP A 83 -0.19 -13.72 19.83
CA ASP A 83 -0.48 -15.13 20.18
C ASP A 83 -1.89 -15.52 19.74
N LEU A 84 -1.98 -16.23 18.62
CA LEU A 84 -3.23 -16.69 18.00
C LEU A 84 -3.56 -18.16 18.29
N SER A 85 -3.04 -18.73 19.38
CA SER A 85 -3.25 -20.14 19.77
C SER A 85 -4.74 -20.52 19.94
N GLY A 86 -5.61 -19.55 20.24
CA GLY A 86 -7.06 -19.74 20.45
C GLY A 86 -7.93 -19.94 19.19
N LEU A 87 -7.41 -19.72 17.97
CA LEU A 87 -8.23 -19.69 16.73
C LEU A 87 -8.01 -20.88 15.78
N ARG A 88 -7.40 -21.97 16.29
CA ARG A 88 -7.05 -23.19 15.50
C ARG A 88 -8.19 -23.83 14.73
N ASN A 89 -9.42 -23.76 15.21
CA ASN A 89 -10.58 -24.41 14.58
C ASN A 89 -11.17 -23.58 13.42
N GLN A 90 -11.22 -22.25 13.56
CA GLN A 90 -11.59 -21.34 12.46
C GLN A 90 -10.61 -21.47 11.28
N ARG A 91 -9.32 -21.74 11.58
CA ARG A 91 -8.25 -22.00 10.61
C ARG A 91 -8.56 -23.13 9.61
N ARG A 92 -9.30 -24.16 10.04
CA ARG A 92 -9.53 -25.38 9.24
C ARG A 92 -10.77 -25.27 8.34
N GLU A 93 -11.73 -24.44 8.72
CA GLU A 93 -12.97 -24.24 7.95
C GLU A 93 -12.79 -23.29 6.77
N GLU A 94 -12.02 -22.21 6.96
CA GLU A 94 -11.78 -21.22 5.91
C GLU A 94 -10.86 -21.76 4.79
N HIS A 95 -9.90 -22.62 5.17
CA HIS A 95 -9.05 -23.36 4.21
C HIS A 95 -9.87 -24.27 3.28
N LYS A 96 -11.06 -24.74 3.71
CA LYS A 96 -11.98 -25.51 2.87
C LYS A 96 -12.81 -24.61 1.94
N ARG A 97 -13.16 -23.39 2.37
CA ARG A 97 -13.95 -22.44 1.56
C ARG A 97 -13.12 -21.83 0.42
N GLN A 98 -11.85 -21.54 0.68
CA GLN A 98 -10.94 -20.94 -0.31
C GLN A 98 -10.53 -21.92 -1.43
N PHE A 99 -10.59 -23.22 -1.18
CA PHE A 99 -10.30 -24.28 -2.16
C PHE A 99 -11.54 -24.77 -2.94
N GLY A 100 -12.76 -24.36 -2.54
CA GLY A 100 -14.03 -24.84 -3.10
C GLY A 100 -14.64 -23.98 -4.22
N GLN A 101 -14.16 -22.76 -4.45
CA GLN A 101 -14.70 -21.84 -5.47
C GLN A 101 -13.74 -21.75 -6.66
N GLY A 102 -14.02 -22.58 -7.66
CA GLY A 102 -13.13 -22.91 -8.76
C GLY A 102 -12.82 -21.80 -9.77
N SER A 103 -11.60 -21.91 -10.30
CA SER A 103 -11.26 -21.94 -11.73
C SER A 103 -12.06 -21.06 -12.70
N GLY A 104 -11.40 -20.01 -13.18
CA GLY A 104 -11.55 -19.51 -14.55
C GLY A 104 -11.79 -18.00 -14.67
N PHE A 105 -11.22 -17.45 -15.76
CA PHE A 105 -11.77 -16.31 -16.53
C PHE A 105 -11.43 -14.87 -16.06
N PHE A 106 -10.93 -13.93 -16.87
CA PHE A 106 -10.63 -13.84 -18.31
C PHE A 106 -9.48 -12.83 -18.58
N ASN A 107 -8.79 -13.03 -19.70
CA ASN A 107 -7.58 -12.38 -20.21
C ASN A 107 -7.51 -10.83 -20.22
N LEU A 108 -6.56 -10.29 -19.44
CA LEU A 108 -5.69 -9.13 -19.76
C LEU A 108 -4.38 -9.37 -18.99
N PRO A 109 -3.16 -9.27 -19.58
CA PRO A 109 -1.93 -9.61 -18.86
C PRO A 109 -1.64 -8.55 -17.79
N GLY A 110 -2.14 -8.81 -16.57
CA GLY A 110 -1.62 -8.23 -15.34
C GLY A 110 -2.60 -7.53 -14.41
N LEU A 111 -3.84 -7.20 -14.79
CA LEU A 111 -4.72 -6.42 -13.89
C LEU A 111 -6.23 -6.73 -13.94
N GLY A 112 -6.69 -7.65 -14.80
CA GLY A 112 -8.13 -7.95 -14.97
C GLY A 112 -8.68 -9.13 -14.16
N ALA A 113 -7.85 -9.87 -13.43
CA ALA A 113 -8.22 -11.15 -12.80
C ALA A 113 -7.86 -11.24 -11.31
N LEU A 114 -7.97 -10.13 -10.58
CA LEU A 114 -7.97 -10.17 -9.10
C LEU A 114 -9.40 -10.44 -8.64
N GLY A 115 -9.81 -11.70 -8.76
CA GLY A 115 -10.91 -12.23 -7.96
C GLY A 115 -10.63 -11.99 -6.48
N MET A 116 -11.66 -12.07 -5.64
CA MET A 116 -11.56 -11.79 -4.19
C MET A 116 -10.59 -12.71 -3.43
N GLY A 117 -9.92 -13.66 -4.09
CA GLY A 117 -8.84 -14.46 -3.52
C GLY A 117 -7.48 -13.93 -3.97
N GLY A 118 -6.66 -13.47 -3.03
CA GLY A 118 -5.32 -12.96 -3.33
C GLY A 118 -4.37 -14.03 -3.91
N LYS A 119 -3.26 -13.58 -4.50
CA LYS A 119 -2.26 -14.44 -5.15
C LYS A 119 -1.10 -14.72 -4.20
N LYS A 120 -0.80 -16.00 -3.92
CA LYS A 120 0.42 -16.36 -3.18
C LYS A 120 1.66 -16.00 -3.99
N SER A 121 2.65 -15.41 -3.33
CA SER A 121 3.90 -14.96 -3.93
C SER A 121 5.06 -15.35 -3.02
N ASN A 122 5.96 -16.22 -3.49
CA ASN A 122 7.07 -16.78 -2.71
C ASN A 122 8.42 -16.59 -3.43
N PHE A 123 8.68 -15.40 -3.96
CA PHE A 123 10.02 -15.07 -4.44
C PHE A 123 11.01 -15.15 -3.26
N ALA A 124 12.30 -15.41 -3.53
CA ALA A 124 13.28 -15.51 -2.45
C ALA A 124 13.43 -14.19 -1.70
N THR A 125 13.50 -13.10 -2.47
CA THR A 125 13.84 -11.77 -1.98
C THR A 125 13.06 -10.73 -2.78
N GLU A 126 12.71 -9.62 -2.16
CA GLU A 126 12.13 -8.45 -2.81
C GLU A 126 13.17 -7.74 -3.71
N THR A 127 12.77 -7.43 -4.94
CA THR A 127 13.62 -6.76 -5.94
C THR A 127 12.89 -5.67 -6.71
N ILE A 128 11.62 -5.44 -6.39
CA ILE A 128 10.74 -4.68 -7.26
C ILE A 128 11.13 -3.21 -7.40
N VAL A 129 11.84 -2.64 -6.41
CA VAL A 129 12.22 -1.23 -6.47
C VAL A 129 13.35 -1.02 -7.48
N ALA A 130 14.35 -1.90 -7.50
CA ALA A 130 15.37 -1.92 -8.54
C ALA A 130 14.79 -2.35 -9.91
N ASP A 131 13.93 -3.36 -9.94
CA ASP A 131 13.37 -3.87 -11.20
C ASP A 131 12.51 -2.82 -11.91
N THR A 132 11.82 -1.97 -11.15
CA THR A 132 10.98 -0.89 -11.69
C THR A 132 11.68 0.48 -11.77
N ALA A 133 12.97 0.54 -11.44
CA ALA A 133 13.74 1.79 -11.49
C ALA A 133 13.77 2.36 -12.92
N GLY A 134 13.39 3.63 -13.07
CA GLY A 134 13.30 4.30 -14.36
C GLY A 134 12.10 3.92 -15.23
N GLU A 135 11.21 3.02 -14.81
CA GLU A 135 9.97 2.75 -15.55
C GLU A 135 9.09 4.00 -15.65
N GLY A 136 9.04 4.81 -14.59
CA GLY A 136 8.29 6.05 -14.54
C GLY A 136 8.74 7.09 -15.55
N ALA A 137 10.01 7.05 -16.00
CA ALA A 137 10.48 7.91 -17.09
C ALA A 137 9.78 7.58 -18.43
N LYS A 138 9.29 6.35 -18.59
CA LYS A 138 8.64 5.86 -19.82
C LYS A 138 7.12 5.94 -19.73
N SER A 139 6.55 5.53 -18.60
CA SER A 139 5.10 5.37 -18.43
C SER A 139 4.45 6.43 -17.53
N GLY A 140 5.24 7.27 -16.87
CA GLY A 140 4.76 8.19 -15.84
C GLY A 140 4.39 7.45 -14.55
N LEU A 141 3.86 8.20 -13.59
CA LEU A 141 3.31 7.59 -12.39
C LEU A 141 2.01 6.83 -12.71
N PRO A 142 1.73 5.75 -11.94
CA PRO A 142 0.43 5.09 -11.94
C PRO A 142 -0.70 6.10 -11.78
N THR A 143 -1.76 5.97 -12.58
CA THR A 143 -2.85 6.96 -12.62
C THR A 143 -4.15 6.35 -12.09
N SER A 144 -4.97 7.13 -11.37
CA SER A 144 -6.32 6.71 -10.97
C SER A 144 -7.17 6.38 -12.20
N ASP A 145 -8.21 5.56 -12.05
CA ASP A 145 -9.18 5.44 -13.14
C ASP A 145 -9.95 6.75 -13.34
N ASP A 146 -10.76 6.81 -14.40
CA ASP A 146 -11.54 8.00 -14.65
C ASP A 146 -12.48 8.30 -13.52
N SER A 147 -13.04 7.33 -12.79
CA SER A 147 -13.93 7.51 -11.63
C SER A 147 -13.22 8.00 -10.34
N GLY A 148 -11.89 8.07 -10.34
CA GLY A 148 -11.08 8.46 -9.19
C GLY A 148 -10.82 7.31 -8.24
N VAL A 149 -10.86 6.06 -8.72
CA VAL A 149 -10.46 4.88 -7.96
C VAL A 149 -9.00 4.57 -8.23
N VAL A 150 -8.24 4.37 -7.15
CA VAL A 150 -6.83 3.95 -7.16
C VAL A 150 -6.77 2.47 -6.81
N SER A 151 -6.06 1.66 -7.59
CA SER A 151 -5.99 0.19 -7.42
C SER A 151 -4.61 -0.25 -6.96
N LEU A 152 -4.46 -0.54 -5.67
CA LEU A 152 -3.23 -0.96 -4.99
C LEU A 152 -3.06 -2.49 -5.01
N VAL A 153 -1.80 -2.93 -4.99
CA VAL A 153 -1.44 -4.30 -4.63
C VAL A 153 -0.94 -4.28 -3.19
N TYR A 154 -1.65 -4.96 -2.30
CA TYR A 154 -1.34 -5.05 -0.87
C TYR A 154 -0.83 -6.45 -0.54
N ARG A 155 0.43 -6.56 -0.14
CA ARG A 155 1.03 -7.83 0.29
C ARG A 155 0.74 -8.05 1.77
N GLN A 156 -0.05 -9.08 2.08
CA GLN A 156 -0.21 -9.56 3.44
C GLN A 156 0.85 -10.65 3.72
N ILE A 157 1.77 -10.37 4.65
CA ILE A 157 2.84 -11.31 5.03
C ILE A 157 2.32 -12.34 6.04
N ASN A 158 1.70 -11.89 7.13
CA ASN A 158 1.13 -12.74 8.18
C ASN A 158 -0.28 -12.29 8.59
N GLN A 159 -0.81 -12.86 9.67
CA GLN A 159 -2.16 -12.59 10.17
C GLN A 159 -2.39 -11.13 10.62
N ASP A 160 -1.33 -10.49 11.15
CA ASP A 160 -1.34 -9.14 11.72
C ASP A 160 -1.36 -8.04 10.64
N GLY A 161 -1.11 -8.42 9.38
CA GLY A 161 -1.22 -7.51 8.23
C GLY A 161 -2.62 -7.40 7.63
N ALA A 162 -3.62 -8.10 8.17
CA ALA A 162 -4.96 -8.16 7.59
C ALA A 162 -5.78 -6.90 7.89
N GLY A 163 -6.79 -6.65 7.04
CA GLY A 163 -7.76 -5.56 7.19
C GLY A 163 -8.77 -5.81 8.32
N PRO A 164 -9.71 -4.90 8.60
CA PRO A 164 -10.13 -3.84 7.70
C PRO A 164 -9.08 -2.73 7.57
N LEU A 165 -8.85 -2.31 6.33
CA LEU A 165 -7.96 -1.19 6.03
C LEU A 165 -8.72 0.13 6.13
N THR A 166 -8.02 1.13 6.65
CA THR A 166 -8.39 2.54 6.53
C THR A 166 -7.50 3.20 5.49
N ALA A 167 -8.03 4.16 4.74
CA ALA A 167 -7.28 4.89 3.72
C ALA A 167 -7.37 6.40 3.92
N ALA A 168 -6.30 7.09 3.56
CA ALA A 168 -6.27 8.54 3.44
C ALA A 168 -5.42 8.95 2.23
N ILE A 169 -5.73 10.09 1.63
CA ILE A 169 -5.01 10.62 0.46
C ILE A 169 -4.54 12.04 0.74
N ASP A 170 -3.25 12.28 0.51
CA ASP A 170 -2.64 13.60 0.48
C ASP A 170 -2.59 14.12 -0.97
N PRO A 171 -3.27 15.24 -1.28
CA PRO A 171 -3.28 15.82 -2.61
C PRO A 171 -2.16 16.85 -2.88
N SER A 172 -1.31 17.19 -1.91
CA SER A 172 -0.42 18.35 -2.01
C SER A 172 0.98 18.16 -1.43
N SER A 173 1.14 17.61 -0.23
CA SER A 173 2.45 17.63 0.43
C SER A 173 3.44 16.63 -0.16
N GLY A 174 2.96 15.66 -0.93
CA GLY A 174 3.81 14.57 -1.45
C GLY A 174 4.08 13.48 -0.41
N GLY A 175 3.24 13.39 0.62
CA GLY A 175 3.33 12.42 1.70
C GLY A 175 4.14 12.88 2.92
N TYR A 176 4.55 14.14 2.99
CA TYR A 176 5.34 14.66 4.12
C TYR A 176 4.48 15.07 5.32
N GLU A 177 3.35 15.74 5.07
CA GLU A 177 2.52 16.37 6.09
C GLU A 177 1.29 15.51 6.41
N ASN A 178 1.10 15.17 7.68
CA ASN A 178 -0.03 14.34 8.09
C ASN A 178 -1.36 15.07 7.93
N GLU A 179 -1.37 16.39 8.11
CA GLU A 179 -2.53 17.27 8.02
C GLU A 179 -3.04 17.42 6.58
N ALA A 180 -2.20 17.12 5.59
CA ALA A 180 -2.59 17.11 4.19
C ALA A 180 -3.41 15.87 3.82
N PHE A 181 -3.33 14.79 4.61
CA PHE A 181 -4.10 13.56 4.37
C PHE A 181 -5.58 13.75 4.70
N GLN A 182 -6.43 13.49 3.72
CA GLN A 182 -7.88 13.46 3.87
C GLN A 182 -8.38 12.02 3.81
N THR A 183 -9.33 11.66 4.67
CA THR A 183 -9.93 10.32 4.69
C THR A 183 -10.48 9.93 3.31
N ALA A 184 -10.12 8.73 2.85
CA ALA A 184 -10.55 8.17 1.58
C ALA A 184 -11.27 6.83 1.82
N LYS A 185 -12.19 6.47 0.93
CA LYS A 185 -13.01 5.27 1.10
C LYS A 185 -12.31 4.05 0.49
N VAL A 186 -12.07 3.01 1.27
CA VAL A 186 -11.68 1.69 0.74
C VAL A 186 -12.93 1.05 0.12
N THR A 187 -12.91 0.82 -1.20
CA THR A 187 -14.02 0.23 -1.97
C THR A 187 -13.83 -1.25 -2.26
N GLN A 188 -12.59 -1.74 -2.15
CA GLN A 188 -12.25 -3.15 -2.15
C GLN A 188 -11.14 -3.33 -1.12
N ASP A 189 -11.37 -4.17 -0.12
CA ASP A 189 -10.46 -4.40 1.00
C ASP A 189 -9.82 -5.80 0.91
N VAL A 190 -8.80 -6.03 1.73
CA VAL A 190 -8.22 -7.35 1.96
C VAL A 190 -9.29 -8.25 2.60
N PRO A 191 -9.58 -9.43 2.03
CA PRO A 191 -10.46 -10.41 2.65
C PRO A 191 -9.90 -10.84 4.02
N GLY A 192 -10.65 -10.56 5.07
CA GLY A 192 -10.37 -11.03 6.43
C GLY A 192 -11.57 -11.76 7.02
N ALA A 193 -11.33 -12.72 7.91
CA ALA A 193 -12.36 -13.44 8.63
C ALA A 193 -12.63 -12.79 9.99
N GLY A 194 -13.74 -12.07 10.10
CA GLY A 194 -14.35 -11.75 11.39
C GLY A 194 -13.75 -10.58 12.19
N ILE A 195 -14.19 -10.51 13.45
CA ILE A 195 -13.92 -9.43 14.41
C ILE A 195 -12.42 -9.39 14.75
N GLY A 196 -11.77 -8.25 14.54
CA GLY A 196 -10.37 -8.02 14.92
C GLY A 196 -9.37 -8.09 13.77
N GLY A 197 -9.82 -8.35 12.54
CA GLY A 197 -8.99 -8.20 11.36
C GLY A 197 -7.90 -9.26 11.20
N LEU A 198 -8.26 -10.52 11.44
CA LEU A 198 -7.39 -11.67 11.25
C LEU A 198 -7.70 -12.34 9.90
N SER A 199 -6.67 -12.64 9.12
CA SER A 199 -6.81 -13.37 7.84
C SER A 199 -5.75 -14.44 7.73
N LEU A 200 -6.18 -15.69 7.51
CA LEU A 200 -5.31 -16.88 7.38
C LEU A 200 -4.33 -16.83 6.20
N ALA A 201 -4.44 -15.82 5.36
CA ALA A 201 -3.51 -15.56 4.29
C ALA A 201 -2.09 -15.27 4.84
N THR A 202 -1.11 -15.88 4.18
CA THR A 202 0.31 -15.65 4.41
C THR A 202 0.97 -15.56 3.06
N ASN A 203 1.88 -14.59 2.90
CA ASN A 203 2.56 -14.29 1.64
C ASN A 203 1.60 -14.14 0.45
N THR A 204 0.53 -13.36 0.63
CA THR A 204 -0.54 -13.20 -0.37
C THR A 204 -0.66 -11.75 -0.81
N ASP A 205 -0.71 -11.53 -2.13
CA ASP A 205 -1.03 -10.25 -2.75
C ASP A 205 -2.53 -10.07 -2.94
N PHE A 206 -3.09 -8.98 -2.44
CA PHE A 206 -4.50 -8.62 -2.57
C PHE A 206 -4.67 -7.33 -3.37
N ALA A 207 -5.72 -7.28 -4.20
CA ALA A 207 -6.20 -6.03 -4.78
C ALA A 207 -6.90 -5.20 -3.70
N VAL A 208 -6.43 -3.98 -3.48
CA VAL A 208 -7.12 -2.99 -2.65
C VAL A 208 -7.52 -1.81 -3.54
N LYS A 209 -8.75 -1.34 -3.42
CA LYS A 209 -9.23 -0.16 -4.16
C LYS A 209 -9.60 0.95 -3.20
N VAL A 210 -9.14 2.16 -3.50
CA VAL A 210 -9.40 3.36 -2.71
C VAL A 210 -10.04 4.42 -3.61
N GLN A 211 -11.21 4.92 -3.20
CA GLN A 211 -11.90 6.01 -3.86
C GLN A 211 -11.38 7.35 -3.34
N MET A 212 -10.95 8.21 -4.26
CA MET A 212 -10.57 9.59 -3.97
C MET A 212 -11.76 10.39 -3.41
N PRO A 213 -11.53 11.27 -2.41
CA PRO A 213 -12.52 12.23 -1.94
C PRO A 213 -13.08 13.12 -3.06
N GLN A 214 -14.36 13.47 -2.96
CA GLN A 214 -14.99 14.37 -3.93
C GLN A 214 -14.31 15.74 -3.92
N GLY A 215 -14.08 16.28 -5.12
CA GLY A 215 -13.39 17.55 -5.25
C GLY A 215 -11.89 17.49 -4.95
N MET A 216 -11.27 16.33 -4.73
CA MET A 216 -9.82 16.25 -4.59
C MET A 216 -9.11 16.41 -5.93
N VAL A 217 -8.06 17.24 -5.97
CA VAL A 217 -7.21 17.44 -7.15
C VAL A 217 -5.76 17.25 -6.72
N CYS A 218 -5.01 16.40 -7.42
CA CYS A 218 -3.60 16.17 -7.14
C CYS A 218 -2.75 17.35 -7.60
N THR A 219 -1.97 17.91 -6.69
CA THR A 219 -1.14 19.11 -6.88
C THR A 219 0.27 18.95 -6.33
N GLY A 220 0.55 17.83 -5.66
CA GLY A 220 1.83 17.60 -5.02
C GLY A 220 2.98 17.49 -6.02
N LYS A 221 4.17 17.87 -5.52
CA LYS A 221 5.44 17.72 -6.20
C LYS A 221 6.41 16.98 -5.29
N VAL A 222 6.93 15.85 -5.75
CA VAL A 222 7.80 14.98 -4.93
C VAL A 222 8.63 14.08 -5.83
N GLY A 223 9.91 13.87 -5.49
CA GLY A 223 10.81 13.00 -6.26
C GLY A 223 10.99 13.37 -7.74
N GLY A 224 10.79 14.65 -8.09
CA GLY A 224 10.82 15.13 -9.47
C GLY A 224 9.53 14.89 -10.28
N ALA A 225 8.51 14.28 -9.69
CA ALA A 225 7.19 14.14 -10.30
C ALA A 225 6.25 15.29 -9.90
N GLU A 226 5.30 15.60 -10.77
CA GLU A 226 4.29 16.65 -10.58
C GLU A 226 2.87 16.08 -10.64
N ASN A 227 1.90 16.84 -10.12
CA ASN A 227 0.47 16.45 -10.04
C ASN A 227 0.28 15.14 -9.25
N VAL A 228 1.08 14.97 -8.21
CA VAL A 228 1.12 13.75 -7.39
C VAL A 228 0.09 13.85 -6.27
N CYS A 229 -0.65 12.76 -6.08
CA CYS A 229 -1.29 12.43 -4.82
C CYS A 229 -0.56 11.24 -4.18
N VAL A 230 -0.63 11.16 -2.85
CA VAL A 230 -0.14 10.01 -2.10
C VAL A 230 -1.31 9.35 -1.39
N VAL A 231 -1.56 8.08 -1.69
CA VAL A 231 -2.50 7.25 -0.93
C VAL A 231 -1.76 6.53 0.18
N ARG A 232 -2.32 6.52 1.39
CA ARG A 232 -1.84 5.78 2.56
C ARG A 232 -2.95 4.84 3.01
N VAL A 233 -2.61 3.57 3.19
CA VAL A 233 -3.50 2.55 3.77
C VAL A 233 -2.87 1.96 5.03
N ARG A 234 -3.69 1.67 6.04
CA ARG A 234 -3.25 0.98 7.26
C ARG A 234 -4.38 0.21 7.92
N ASN A 235 -4.05 -0.88 8.61
CA ASN A 235 -4.99 -1.61 9.44
C ASN A 235 -5.12 -1.01 10.86
N GLN A 236 -5.76 -1.73 11.78
CA GLN A 236 -6.02 -1.31 13.16
C GLN A 236 -5.27 -2.17 14.19
N ALA A 237 -4.18 -2.82 13.80
CA ALA A 237 -3.39 -3.67 14.69
C ALA A 237 -2.85 -2.88 15.90
N LEU A 238 -2.97 -3.47 17.09
CA LEU A 238 -2.55 -2.83 18.35
C LEU A 238 -1.02 -2.76 18.49
N ALA A 239 -0.30 -3.76 17.97
CA ALA A 239 1.17 -3.76 17.91
C ALA A 239 1.73 -2.60 17.07
N GLY A 240 0.89 -2.03 16.21
CA GLY A 240 1.10 -0.79 15.47
C GLY A 240 0.26 -0.85 14.19
N PRO A 241 -0.47 0.21 13.81
CA PRO A 241 -1.16 0.20 12.53
C PRO A 241 -0.16 -0.05 11.39
N PHE A 242 -0.27 -1.22 10.78
CA PHE A 242 0.60 -1.66 9.70
C PHE A 242 -0.03 -1.29 8.37
N GLY A 243 0.80 -0.98 7.38
CA GLY A 243 0.32 -0.78 6.03
C GLY A 243 1.39 -0.27 5.09
N GLY A 244 0.98 0.67 4.23
CA GLY A 244 1.86 1.24 3.24
C GLY A 244 1.25 2.43 2.52
N ALA A 245 2.03 2.99 1.60
CA ALA A 245 1.62 4.15 0.84
C ALA A 245 2.17 4.08 -0.58
N ALA A 246 1.53 4.81 -1.49
CA ALA A 246 1.97 4.91 -2.87
C ALA A 246 1.65 6.27 -3.50
N ALA A 247 2.50 6.67 -4.45
CA ALA A 247 2.24 7.82 -5.32
C ALA A 247 1.40 7.44 -6.53
N PHE A 248 0.52 8.35 -6.92
CA PHE A 248 -0.25 8.25 -8.15
C PHE A 248 -0.56 9.63 -8.72
N THR A 249 -0.85 9.69 -10.01
CA THR A 249 -1.41 10.85 -10.70
C THR A 249 -2.92 10.71 -10.88
N GLN A 250 -3.61 11.83 -11.02
CA GLN A 250 -5.05 11.83 -11.30
C GLN A 250 -5.31 11.74 -12.81
N SER A 251 -6.25 10.89 -13.21
CA SER A 251 -6.73 10.89 -14.61
C SER A 251 -7.38 12.22 -14.97
N GLU A 252 -7.40 12.53 -16.27
CA GLU A 252 -8.06 13.74 -16.75
C GLU A 252 -9.57 13.73 -16.41
N GLY A 253 -10.24 12.58 -16.55
CA GLY A 253 -11.64 12.41 -16.20
C GLY A 253 -11.91 12.63 -14.71
N ALA A 254 -11.06 12.09 -13.83
CA ALA A 254 -11.19 12.29 -12.38
C ALA A 254 -10.96 13.76 -12.00
N ARG A 255 -9.95 14.41 -12.60
CA ARG A 255 -9.66 15.83 -12.37
C ARG A 255 -10.83 16.72 -12.80
N LYS A 256 -11.40 16.48 -13.99
CA LYS A 256 -12.58 17.21 -14.48
C LYS A 256 -13.76 17.10 -13.50
N ARG A 257 -14.07 15.90 -13.01
CA ARG A 257 -15.16 15.73 -12.03
C ARG A 257 -14.87 16.42 -10.70
N ALA A 258 -13.62 16.37 -10.23
CA ALA A 258 -13.24 17.07 -9.01
C ALA A 258 -13.41 18.59 -9.14
N VAL A 259 -12.98 19.18 -10.27
CA VAL A 259 -13.17 20.61 -10.55
C VAL A 259 -14.66 20.95 -10.69
N ALA A 260 -15.42 20.15 -11.42
CA ALA A 260 -16.86 20.36 -11.58
C ALA A 260 -17.60 20.30 -10.22
N TYR A 261 -17.23 19.36 -9.35
CA TYR A 261 -17.76 19.28 -7.98
C TYR A 261 -17.45 20.55 -7.18
N ARG A 262 -16.20 21.03 -7.22
CA ARG A 262 -15.80 22.28 -6.55
C ARG A 262 -16.58 23.48 -7.08
N LEU A 263 -16.77 23.57 -8.40
CA LEU A 263 -17.54 24.66 -9.02
C LEU A 263 -18.99 24.60 -8.56
N LYS A 264 -19.64 23.44 -8.64
CA LYS A 264 -21.02 23.26 -8.18
C LYS A 264 -21.18 23.71 -6.72
N LYS A 265 -20.30 23.26 -5.83
CA LYS A 265 -20.33 23.64 -4.40
C LYS A 265 -20.13 25.13 -4.14
N ARG A 266 -19.46 25.86 -5.04
CA ARG A 266 -19.32 27.33 -4.96
C ARG A 266 -20.56 28.09 -5.43
N TYR A 267 -21.50 27.44 -6.12
CA TYR A 267 -22.72 28.07 -6.62
C TYR A 267 -23.99 27.53 -5.94
N GLU A 268 -23.87 26.65 -4.94
CA GLU A 268 -24.97 26.14 -4.11
C GLU A 268 -25.27 27.09 -2.93
N PHE A 269 -25.24 28.41 -3.15
CA PHE A 269 -25.65 29.45 -2.19
C PHE A 269 -27.13 29.79 -2.32
#